data_AF-A0AAW2W5Z8-F1
#
_entry.id   AF-A0AAW2W5Z8-F1
#
_cell.length_a   1.000
_cell.length_b   1.000
_cell.length_c   1.000
_cell.angle_alpha   90.00
_cell.angle_beta   90.00
_cell.angle_gamma   90.00
#
_symmetry.space_group_name_H-M   'P 1'
#
loop_
_entity.id
_entity.type
_entity.pdbx_description
1 polymer ?
#
loop_
_entity_poly.entity_id
_entity_poly.type
_entity_poly.pdbx_seq_one_letter_code
_entity_poly.pdbx_strand_id
1 'polypeptide(L)'
;MVVSSNHGHYDWAKEVKEFDETKAGVKGLVDAGVTKLPRFFVHPPEILQSRPKLDGVNLDLPTIDFQGLGARRREVVEEIGKAAQEWGFSG
;
A
#
# COMPACT_ATOMS: atom_id res chain seq x y z
N MET A 1 27.89 -15.61 -1.13
CA MET A 1 26.87 -16.51 -1.68
C MET A 1 26.44 -15.92 -3.00
N VAL A 2 26.95 -16.46 -4.11
CA VAL A 2 26.65 -15.96 -5.46
C VAL A 2 25.22 -16.35 -5.82
N VAL A 3 24.32 -15.37 -5.97
CA VAL A 3 23.03 -15.62 -6.61
C VAL A 3 23.30 -15.70 -8.10
N SER A 4 23.45 -16.92 -8.60
CA SER A 4 23.57 -17.19 -10.03
C SER A 4 22.33 -16.68 -10.75
N SER A 5 22.53 -15.69 -11.61
CA SER A 5 21.53 -15.18 -12.53
C SER A 5 21.22 -16.23 -13.59
N ASN A 6 20.19 -17.04 -13.33
CA ASN A 6 19.62 -17.93 -14.32
C ASN A 6 18.89 -17.07 -15.36
N HIS A 7 19.57 -16.68 -16.43
CA HIS A 7 18.99 -15.93 -17.56
C HIS A 7 18.15 -16.86 -18.47
N GLY A 8 17.25 -17.63 -17.87
CA GLY A 8 16.04 -18.04 -18.56
C GLY A 8 15.13 -16.82 -18.62
N HIS A 9 14.54 -16.54 -19.79
CA HIS A 9 13.62 -15.43 -19.99
C HIS A 9 12.48 -15.50 -18.95
N TYR A 10 12.58 -14.70 -17.89
CA TYR A 10 11.54 -14.62 -16.86
C TYR A 10 10.31 -13.97 -17.48
N ASP A 11 9.32 -14.78 -17.79
CA ASP A 11 8.05 -14.32 -18.36
C ASP A 11 7.11 -13.91 -17.22
N TRP A 12 7.30 -12.69 -16.74
CA TRP A 12 6.46 -12.07 -15.71
C TRP A 12 4.97 -12.16 -16.06
N ALA A 13 4.60 -11.94 -17.32
CA ALA A 13 3.21 -11.91 -17.75
C ALA A 13 2.56 -13.31 -17.65
N LYS A 14 3.31 -14.36 -18.00
CA LYS A 14 2.85 -15.73 -17.87
C LYS A 14 2.61 -16.12 -16.40
N GLU A 15 3.54 -15.85 -15.50
CA GLU A 15 3.36 -16.19 -14.07
C GLU A 15 2.19 -15.43 -13.43
N VAL A 16 2.00 -14.15 -13.78
CA VAL A 16 0.85 -13.35 -13.31
C VAL A 16 -0.46 -13.94 -13.82
N LYS A 17 -0.50 -14.34 -15.09
CA LYS A 17 -1.68 -14.96 -15.69
C LYS A 17 -2.04 -16.29 -15.03
N GLU A 18 -1.07 -17.19 -14.86
CA GLU A 18 -1.28 -18.48 -14.20
C GLU A 18 -1.80 -18.29 -12.77
N PHE A 19 -1.26 -17.30 -12.04
CA PHE A 19 -1.75 -16.94 -10.72
C PHE A 19 -3.19 -16.41 -10.74
N ASP A 20 -3.52 -15.47 -11.63
CA ASP A 20 -4.88 -14.94 -11.76
C ASP A 20 -5.90 -16.02 -12.14
N GLU A 21 -5.51 -16.97 -12.99
CA GLU A 21 -6.35 -18.11 -13.40
C GLU A 21 -6.69 -19.05 -12.23
N THR A 22 -5.87 -19.13 -11.18
CA THR A 22 -6.23 -19.87 -9.96
C THR A 22 -7.43 -19.27 -9.24
N LYS A 23 -7.70 -17.97 -9.43
CA LYS A 23 -8.71 -17.17 -8.73
C LYS A 23 -8.65 -17.26 -7.19
N ALA A 24 -7.54 -17.77 -6.65
CA ALA A 24 -7.36 -17.98 -5.21
C ALA A 24 -6.93 -16.69 -4.48
N GLY A 25 -6.40 -15.71 -5.23
CA GLY A 25 -5.88 -14.46 -4.69
C GLY A 25 -4.72 -14.66 -3.71
N VAL A 26 -4.32 -13.59 -3.02
CA VAL A 26 -3.22 -13.65 -2.04
C VAL A 26 -3.56 -14.53 -0.82
N LYS A 27 -4.85 -14.69 -0.49
CA LYS A 27 -5.30 -15.61 0.57
C LYS A 27 -4.93 -17.05 0.24
N GLY A 28 -5.09 -17.49 -1.01
CA GLY A 28 -4.70 -18.83 -1.44
C GLY A 28 -3.21 -19.13 -1.25
N LEU A 29 -2.34 -18.12 -1.40
CA LEU A 29 -0.90 -18.27 -1.12
C LEU A 29 -0.65 -18.50 0.38
N VAL A 30 -1.33 -17.73 1.24
CA VAL A 30 -1.22 -17.86 2.69
C VAL A 30 -1.71 -19.23 3.17
N ASP A 31 -2.90 -19.64 2.71
CA ASP A 31 -3.49 -20.93 3.07
C ASP A 31 -2.63 -22.12 2.60
N ALA A 32 -1.96 -21.98 1.44
CA ALA A 32 -1.04 -22.99 0.92
C ALA A 32 0.32 -23.05 1.66
N GLY A 33 0.58 -22.14 2.60
CA GLY A 33 1.80 -22.13 3.40
C GLY A 33 3.07 -21.86 2.59
N VAL A 34 2.99 -21.06 1.52
CA VAL A 34 4.16 -20.76 0.68
C VAL A 34 5.23 -20.04 1.48
N THR A 35 6.48 -20.51 1.39
CA THR A 35 7.63 -19.95 2.11
C THR A 35 8.45 -18.96 1.28
N LYS A 36 8.14 -18.86 -0.02
CA LYS A 36 8.77 -17.92 -0.96
C LYS A 36 7.70 -17.08 -1.63
N LEU A 37 7.91 -15.76 -1.63
CA LEU A 37 7.04 -14.83 -2.33
C LEU A 37 7.24 -14.95 -3.85
N PRO A 38 6.16 -15.07 -4.65
CA PRO A 38 6.26 -15.02 -6.10
C PRO A 38 6.91 -13.71 -6.56
N ARG A 39 7.81 -13.80 -7.55
CA ARG A 39 8.66 -12.67 -7.96
C ARG A 39 7.87 -11.46 -8.45
N PHE A 40 6.70 -11.68 -9.05
CA PHE A 40 5.84 -10.61 -9.53
C PHE A 40 5.20 -9.76 -8.41
N PHE A 41 5.25 -10.18 -7.14
CA PHE A 41 4.88 -9.35 -5.98
C PHE A 41 6.05 -8.52 -5.43
N VAL A 42 7.28 -8.75 -5.90
CA VAL A 42 8.46 -8.02 -5.43
C VAL A 42 8.54 -6.69 -6.17
N HIS A 43 8.47 -5.58 -5.44
CA HIS A 43 8.67 -4.26 -6.02
C HIS A 43 10.11 -4.08 -6.52
N PRO A 44 10.32 -3.32 -7.61
CA PRO A 44 11.65 -2.93 -8.06
C PRO A 44 12.45 -2.24 -6.94
N PRO A 45 13.78 -2.43 -6.89
CA PRO A 45 14.65 -1.85 -5.86
C PRO A 45 14.53 -0.33 -5.74
N GLU A 46 14.26 0.39 -6.83
CA GLU A 46 14.14 1.84 -6.89
C GLU A 46 12.93 2.33 -6.05
N ILE A 47 11.84 1.56 -6.04
CA ILE A 47 10.66 1.84 -5.23
C ILE A 47 10.94 1.51 -3.76
N LEU A 48 11.70 0.44 -3.50
CA LEU A 48 12.03 0.03 -2.14
C LEU A 48 13.01 1.00 -1.46
N GLN A 49 13.93 1.58 -2.23
CA GLN A 49 14.90 2.58 -1.76
C GLN A 49 14.29 3.95 -1.52
N SER A 50 13.23 4.31 -2.27
CA SER A 50 12.50 5.58 -2.12
C SER A 50 11.41 5.53 -1.05
N ARG A 51 11.13 4.37 -0.45
CA ARG A 51 10.20 4.28 0.68
C ARG A 51 10.75 5.09 1.86
N PRO A 52 10.01 6.09 2.35
CA PRO A 52 10.41 6.81 3.55
C PRO A 52 10.48 5.80 4.70
N LYS A 53 11.64 5.76 5.36
CA LYS A 53 11.76 5.02 6.63
C LYS A 53 10.92 5.78 7.64
N LEU A 54 9.81 5.19 8.07
CA LEU A 54 8.89 5.80 9.03
C LEU A 54 9.43 5.77 10.47
N ASP A 55 10.72 5.46 10.66
CA ASP A 55 11.36 5.36 11.97
C ASP A 55 11.31 6.73 12.66
N GLY A 56 10.43 6.88 13.64
CA GLY A 56 10.30 8.08 14.47
C GLY A 56 9.46 9.22 13.88
N VAL A 57 8.71 9.00 12.80
CA VAL A 57 7.76 10.01 12.30
C VAL A 57 6.45 9.87 13.07
N ASN A 58 6.17 10.81 13.98
CA ASN A 58 4.84 10.93 14.58
C ASN A 58 3.98 11.80 13.66
N LEU A 59 3.16 11.17 12.82
CA LEU A 59 2.19 11.86 11.97
C LEU A 59 0.90 12.04 12.76
N ASP A 60 0.69 13.23 13.31
CA ASP A 60 -0.56 13.60 13.98
C ASP A 60 -1.62 13.95 12.93
N LEU A 61 -2.30 12.93 12.42
CA LEU A 61 -3.43 13.11 11.51
C LEU A 61 -4.59 13.79 12.24
N PRO A 62 -5.23 14.80 11.63
CA PRO A 62 -6.33 15.50 12.28
C PRO A 62 -7.53 14.55 12.45
N THR A 63 -7.99 14.41 13.69
CA THR A 63 -9.27 13.76 14.01
C THR A 63 -10.30 14.85 14.21
N ILE A 64 -11.39 14.81 13.44
CA ILE A 64 -12.46 15.81 13.50
C ILE A 64 -13.67 15.18 14.18
N ASP A 65 -14.06 15.72 15.34
CA ASP A 65 -15.21 15.25 16.09
C ASP A 65 -16.51 15.91 15.64
N PHE A 66 -17.47 15.08 15.22
CA PHE A 66 -18.76 15.53 14.71
C PHE A 66 -19.83 15.61 15.81
N GLN A 67 -19.48 15.43 17.09
CA GLN A 67 -20.42 15.58 18.19
C GLN A 67 -21.05 16.99 18.17
N GLY A 68 -22.38 17.04 18.27
CA GLY A 68 -23.14 18.29 18.27
C GLY A 68 -23.23 18.99 16.91
N LEU A 69 -23.04 18.25 15.80
CA LEU A 69 -23.01 18.79 14.43
C LEU A 69 -24.14 19.76 14.09
N GLY A 70 -25.35 19.60 14.64
CA GLY A 70 -26.45 20.55 14.42
C GLY A 70 -26.07 21.99 14.79
N ALA A 71 -25.50 22.21 15.97
CA ALA A 71 -25.05 23.53 16.44
C ALA A 71 -23.65 23.89 15.93
N ARG A 72 -22.78 22.89 15.73
CA ARG A 72 -21.36 23.06 15.34
C ARG A 72 -21.08 22.90 13.85
N ARG A 73 -22.12 22.80 13.00
CA ARG A 73 -21.96 22.50 11.56
C ARG A 73 -20.92 23.38 10.87
N ARG A 74 -20.93 24.68 11.16
CA ARG A 74 -19.99 25.63 10.54
C ARG A 74 -18.54 25.35 10.96
N GLU A 75 -18.32 25.09 12.24
CA GLU A 75 -16.99 24.80 12.81
C GLU A 75 -16.44 23.50 12.23
N VAL A 76 -17.24 22.43 12.23
CA VAL A 76 -16.85 21.13 11.66
C VAL A 76 -16.51 21.24 10.17
N VAL A 77 -17.29 21.99 9.39
CA VAL A 77 -17.00 22.20 7.95
C VAL A 77 -15.69 22.96 7.76
N GLU A 78 -15.39 23.92 8.62
CA GLU A 78 -14.12 24.66 8.58
C GLU A 78 -12.93 23.76 8.93
N GLU A 79 -13.05 22.91 9.96
CA GLU A 79 -12.03 21.93 10.33
C GLU A 79 -11.77 20.93 9.20
N ILE A 80 -12.83 20.45 8.53
CA ILE A 80 -12.71 19.58 7.34
C ILE A 80 -11.96 20.30 6.22
N GLY A 81 -12.31 21.56 5.96
CA GLY A 81 -11.65 22.36 4.93
C GLY A 81 -10.16 22.54 5.19
N LYS A 82 -9.78 22.85 6.44
CA LYS A 82 -8.37 22.99 6.86
C LYS A 82 -7.62 21.67 6.74
N ALA A 83 -8.18 20.59 7.28
CA ALA A 83 -7.58 19.26 7.18
C ALA A 83 -7.41 18.82 5.72
N ALA A 84 -8.39 19.06 4.86
CA ALA A 84 -8.30 18.73 3.44
C ALA A 84 -7.29 19.61 2.68
N GLN A 85 -7.06 20.85 3.09
CA GLN A 85 -6.04 21.70 2.46
C GLN A 85 -4.62 21.27 2.87
N GLU A 86 -4.42 20.89 4.13
CA GLU A 86 -3.10 20.56 4.67
C GLU A 86 -2.71 19.09 4.44
N TRP A 87 -3.67 18.18 4.61
CA TRP A 87 -3.48 16.73 4.53
C TRP A 87 -4.19 16.08 3.35
N GLY A 88 -5.00 16.83 2.60
CA GLY A 88 -5.70 16.27 1.46
C GLY A 88 -4.72 15.78 0.41
N PHE A 89 -5.04 14.63 -0.16
CA PHE A 89 -4.33 14.08 -1.30
C PHE A 89 -4.69 14.90 -2.54
N SER A 90 -3.90 15.92 -2.86
CA SER A 90 -3.82 16.41 -4.24
C SER A 90 -3.03 15.37 -5.04
N GLY A 91 -3.77 14.46 -5.69
CA GLY A 91 -3.21 13.46 -6.60
C GLY A 91 -2.53 14.07 -7.81
#